data_AF-A0A7I8EMQ4-F1
#
_entry.id   AF-A0A7I8EMQ4-F1
#
_cell.length_a   1.000
_cell.length_b   1.000
_cell.length_c   1.000
_cell.angle_alpha   90.00
_cell.angle_beta   90.00
_cell.angle_gamma   90.00
#
_symmetry.space_group_name_H-M   'P 1'
#
loop_
_entity.id
_entity.type
_entity.pdbx_description
1 polymer ?
#
loop_
_entity_poly.entity_id
_entity_poly.type
_entity_poly.pdbx_seq_one_letter_code
_entity_poly.pdbx_strand_id
1 'polypeptide(L)'
;MPGVNGGAGQLVAVVIDGADPNIDSDLQTYSTGLGLPQCTVASGCLTIKYQGGQPIAPGADAAESVLDIETIHAIAPKAKLLLYDVQKSSAGLATGPSEIINTPGLKAINMSYGFGASTPQYQALYANNPNHVALFAASGDSGHSTTSYPAGYPGVIAVGGTTLNNGVEAAWSGSGGGLTSFAEPADQKTYGIPQANGKRGVPDVAAVAGTHIATYQQGRWIGMVGTSVASPIWTGIAALVNKPITPDLLYSVAKQYPDAFQDITSGSNGSCGFVCTAQPGYDYITGLGTPKNFVKDVNALP
;
A
#
# COMPACT_ATOMS: atom_id res chain seq x y z
N MET A 1 5.87 -11.50 10.98
CA MET A 1 5.35 -12.44 9.95
C MET A 1 6.54 -13.22 9.38
N PRO A 2 6.75 -14.51 9.71
CA PRO A 2 7.80 -15.29 9.07
C PRO A 2 7.36 -15.65 7.64
N GLY A 3 7.59 -14.73 6.70
CA GLY A 3 7.47 -14.96 5.26
C GLY A 3 8.72 -15.60 4.66
N VAL A 4 8.85 -15.58 3.33
CA VAL A 4 10.03 -16.09 2.60
C VAL A 4 11.31 -15.39 3.07
N ASN A 5 11.98 -15.95 4.09
CA ASN A 5 13.25 -15.49 4.62
C ASN A 5 13.37 -13.95 4.81
N GLY A 6 12.31 -13.29 5.26
CA GLY A 6 12.28 -11.82 5.45
C GLY A 6 12.36 -10.98 4.17
N GLY A 7 12.03 -11.55 3.00
CA GLY A 7 12.05 -10.85 1.71
C GLY A 7 13.36 -10.95 0.94
N ALA A 8 14.28 -11.83 1.37
CA ALA A 8 15.57 -12.00 0.71
C ALA A 8 15.43 -12.27 -0.81
N GLY A 9 16.12 -11.45 -1.61
CA GLY A 9 16.09 -11.55 -3.08
C GLY A 9 14.85 -10.95 -3.75
N GLN A 10 13.91 -10.40 -2.99
CA GLN A 10 12.76 -9.68 -3.53
C GLN A 10 13.09 -8.19 -3.69
N LEU A 11 12.53 -7.57 -4.73
CA LEU A 11 12.63 -6.14 -4.98
C LEU A 11 11.24 -5.52 -4.88
N VAL A 12 11.09 -4.50 -4.06
CA VAL A 12 9.88 -3.68 -3.97
C VAL A 12 10.25 -2.21 -4.10
N ALA A 13 9.31 -1.40 -4.57
CA ALA A 13 9.54 0.01 -4.85
C ALA A 13 8.56 0.92 -4.11
N VAL A 14 9.00 2.15 -3.92
CA VAL A 14 8.18 3.30 -3.52
C VAL A 14 8.24 4.29 -4.67
N VAL A 15 7.09 4.80 -5.10
CA VAL A 15 7.02 5.98 -5.96
C VAL A 15 6.50 7.13 -5.10
N ILE A 16 7.21 8.26 -5.10
CA ILE A 16 6.82 9.43 -4.31
C ILE A 16 7.35 10.70 -4.98
N ASP A 17 6.72 11.84 -4.75
CA ASP A 17 7.15 13.10 -5.35
C ASP A 17 8.04 13.96 -4.45
N GLY A 18 9.14 14.42 -5.04
CA GLY A 18 10.17 15.17 -4.30
C GLY A 18 11.12 14.28 -3.52
N ALA A 19 12.42 14.59 -3.62
CA ALA A 19 13.45 13.79 -2.99
C ALA A 19 13.53 14.02 -1.47
N ASP A 20 14.10 13.08 -0.74
CA ASP A 20 14.60 13.31 0.62
C ASP A 20 16.13 13.10 0.65
N PRO A 21 16.92 14.17 0.88
CA PRO A 21 18.38 14.05 0.92
C PRO A 21 18.90 13.23 2.12
N ASN A 22 18.09 13.00 3.17
CA ASN A 22 18.49 12.31 4.39
C ASN A 22 18.02 10.85 4.47
N ILE A 23 17.25 10.37 3.48
CA ILE A 23 16.60 9.05 3.52
C ILE A 23 17.56 7.89 3.84
N ASP A 24 18.79 7.93 3.30
CA ASP A 24 19.80 6.89 3.53
C ASP A 24 20.31 6.88 4.98
N SER A 25 20.61 8.06 5.53
CA SER A 25 21.07 8.20 6.92
C SER A 25 19.98 7.96 7.95
N ASP A 26 18.76 8.37 7.64
CA ASP A 26 17.59 8.19 8.50
C ASP A 26 17.22 6.69 8.56
N LEU A 27 17.13 6.01 7.40
CA LEU A 27 16.91 4.56 7.33
C LEU A 27 18.02 3.76 8.04
N GLN A 28 19.27 4.19 7.96
CA GLN A 28 20.38 3.58 8.71
C GLN A 28 20.14 3.65 10.22
N THR A 29 19.73 4.83 10.72
CA THR A 29 19.49 5.04 12.15
C THR A 29 18.25 4.29 12.62
N TYR A 30 17.17 4.31 11.83
CA TYR A 30 15.97 3.51 12.04
C TYR A 30 16.29 2.02 12.15
N SER A 31 17.03 1.49 11.18
CA SER A 31 17.44 0.08 11.14
C SER A 31 18.22 -0.29 12.40
N THR A 32 19.15 0.56 12.81
CA THR A 32 19.95 0.35 14.03
C THR A 32 19.08 0.38 15.29
N GLY A 33 18.17 1.36 15.39
CA GLY A 33 17.30 1.54 16.54
C GLY A 33 16.31 0.39 16.76
N LEU A 34 15.86 -0.25 15.68
CA LEU A 34 14.95 -1.40 15.74
C LEU A 34 15.66 -2.76 15.67
N GLY A 35 17.00 -2.79 15.56
CA GLY A 35 17.75 -4.04 15.42
C GLY A 35 17.53 -4.78 14.10
N LEU A 36 17.17 -4.05 13.03
CA LEU A 36 17.00 -4.58 11.68
C LEU A 36 18.36 -4.67 10.95
N PRO A 37 18.49 -5.54 9.92
CA PRO A 37 19.63 -5.50 9.02
C PRO A 37 19.84 -4.11 8.41
N GLN A 38 21.10 -3.72 8.23
CA GLN A 38 21.43 -2.42 7.64
C GLN A 38 20.95 -2.34 6.19
N CYS A 39 20.09 -1.37 5.91
CA CYS A 39 19.64 -1.06 4.56
C CYS A 39 20.09 0.34 4.17
N THR A 40 21.07 0.43 3.27
CA THR A 40 21.60 1.71 2.76
C THR A 40 21.91 1.59 1.28
N VAL A 41 22.18 2.72 0.64
CA VAL A 41 22.74 2.77 -0.72
C VAL A 41 24.09 2.06 -0.77
N ALA A 42 24.95 2.28 0.24
CA ALA A 42 26.26 1.65 0.32
C ALA A 42 26.20 0.12 0.49
N SER A 43 25.20 -0.41 1.21
CA SER A 43 24.98 -1.87 1.31
C SER A 43 24.29 -2.46 0.07
N GLY A 44 23.89 -1.61 -0.87
CA GLY A 44 23.10 -1.96 -2.05
C GLY A 44 21.71 -2.49 -1.69
N CYS A 45 21.22 -2.23 -0.49
CA CYS A 45 19.87 -2.58 -0.07
C CYS A 45 18.86 -1.56 -0.58
N LEU A 46 19.18 -0.27 -0.43
CA LEU A 46 18.40 0.84 -0.97
C LEU A 46 19.00 1.26 -2.32
N THR A 47 18.13 1.51 -3.30
CA THR A 47 18.47 2.14 -4.57
C THR A 47 17.58 3.37 -4.72
N ILE A 48 18.18 4.52 -4.99
CA ILE A 48 17.44 5.76 -5.25
C ILE A 48 17.55 6.09 -6.74
N LYS A 49 16.41 6.33 -7.39
CA LYS A 49 16.31 6.73 -8.79
C LYS A 49 15.35 7.90 -8.92
N TYR A 50 15.55 8.65 -9.99
CA TYR A 50 14.78 9.86 -10.24
C TYR A 50 14.10 9.80 -11.61
N GLN A 51 12.88 10.33 -11.67
CA GLN A 51 12.17 10.56 -12.93
C GLN A 51 13.00 11.41 -13.89
N GLY A 52 13.13 10.93 -15.14
CA GLY A 52 13.99 11.57 -16.15
C GLY A 52 15.50 11.42 -15.90
N GLY A 53 15.92 10.67 -14.88
CA GLY A 53 17.33 10.39 -14.58
C GLY A 53 18.12 11.56 -14.01
N GLN A 54 17.46 12.64 -13.62
CA GLN A 54 18.10 13.83 -13.02
C GLN A 54 17.63 14.00 -11.56
N PRO A 55 18.51 14.43 -10.64
CA PRO A 55 18.12 14.67 -9.25
C PRO A 55 16.91 15.59 -9.13
N ILE A 56 15.99 15.24 -8.24
CA ILE A 56 14.78 16.01 -7.95
C ILE A 56 15.02 16.84 -6.69
N ALA A 57 14.51 18.07 -6.69
CA ALA A 57 14.63 18.94 -5.52
C ALA A 57 13.86 18.37 -4.32
N PRO A 58 14.33 18.62 -3.07
CA PRO A 58 13.69 18.06 -1.89
C PRO A 58 12.20 18.34 -1.81
N GLY A 59 11.42 17.32 -1.46
CA GLY A 59 9.96 17.24 -1.31
C GLY A 59 9.36 18.07 -0.18
N ALA A 60 8.07 18.40 -0.28
CA ALA A 60 7.28 18.68 0.94
C ALA A 60 6.95 17.37 1.67
N ASP A 61 6.85 16.29 0.90
CA ASP A 61 6.51 14.93 1.32
C ASP A 61 7.76 14.07 1.62
N ALA A 62 8.88 14.70 1.99
CA ALA A 62 10.08 13.98 2.41
C ALA A 62 9.77 12.99 3.56
N ALA A 63 8.95 13.42 4.51
CA ALA A 63 8.45 12.58 5.60
C ALA A 63 7.70 11.33 5.10
N GLU A 64 7.00 11.42 3.97
CA GLU A 64 6.26 10.32 3.35
C GLU A 64 7.20 9.28 2.76
N SER A 65 8.27 9.74 2.09
CA SER A 65 9.31 8.83 1.57
C SER A 65 9.99 8.02 2.68
N VAL A 66 10.25 8.67 3.84
CA VAL A 66 10.78 8.01 5.03
C VAL A 66 9.79 7.00 5.59
N LEU A 67 8.54 7.41 5.78
CA LEU A 67 7.47 6.54 6.25
C LEU A 67 7.37 5.25 5.43
N ASP A 68 7.30 5.39 4.11
CA ASP A 68 7.13 4.27 3.20
C ASP A 68 8.32 3.30 3.25
N ILE A 69 9.54 3.83 3.10
CA ILE A 69 10.76 3.02 3.04
C ILE A 69 11.03 2.31 4.37
N GLU A 70 10.89 3.02 5.50
CA GLU A 70 11.08 2.44 6.82
C GLU A 70 10.04 1.38 7.14
N THR A 71 8.78 1.62 6.78
CA THR A 71 7.69 0.66 7.02
C THR A 71 7.88 -0.61 6.20
N ILE A 72 8.22 -0.49 4.92
CA ILE A 72 8.52 -1.65 4.07
C ILE A 72 9.71 -2.43 4.64
N HIS A 73 10.77 -1.74 5.05
CA HIS A 73 11.97 -2.37 5.62
C HIS A 73 11.65 -3.12 6.91
N ALA A 74 10.82 -2.56 7.79
CA ALA A 74 10.41 -3.23 9.03
C ALA A 74 9.60 -4.52 8.76
N ILE A 75 8.76 -4.54 7.73
CA ILE A 75 7.96 -5.70 7.35
C ILE A 75 8.78 -6.77 6.61
N ALA A 76 9.68 -6.36 5.71
CA ALA A 76 10.52 -7.24 4.90
C ALA A 76 12.01 -6.85 4.99
N PRO A 77 12.69 -7.15 6.12
CA PRO A 77 14.01 -6.57 6.43
C PRO A 77 15.19 -7.04 5.57
N LYS A 78 14.94 -8.01 4.67
CA LYS A 78 15.95 -8.51 3.71
C LYS A 78 15.57 -8.23 2.26
N ALA A 79 14.45 -7.53 2.00
CA ALA A 79 14.10 -7.08 0.67
C ALA A 79 15.07 -5.99 0.17
N LYS A 80 15.17 -5.85 -1.15
CA LYS A 80 15.78 -4.70 -1.80
C LYS A 80 14.72 -3.64 -2.01
N LEU A 81 15.08 -2.38 -1.76
CA LEU A 81 14.18 -1.24 -1.83
C LEU A 81 14.60 -0.34 -2.99
N LEU A 82 13.64 0.00 -3.84
CA LEU A 82 13.80 1.03 -4.87
C LEU A 82 12.96 2.24 -4.50
N LEU A 83 13.60 3.34 -4.10
CA LEU A 83 12.94 4.64 -4.03
C LEU A 83 13.00 5.29 -5.41
N TYR A 84 11.83 5.59 -5.99
CA TYR A 84 11.69 6.25 -7.27
C TYR A 84 11.02 7.62 -7.09
N ASP A 85 11.85 8.64 -7.00
CA ASP A 85 11.40 10.02 -6.81
C ASP A 85 10.90 10.58 -8.15
N VAL A 86 9.72 11.20 -8.12
CA VAL A 86 9.10 11.83 -9.29
C VAL A 86 8.94 13.34 -9.10
N GLN A 87 8.64 14.04 -10.20
CA GLN A 87 8.39 15.47 -10.17
C GLN A 87 7.14 15.78 -9.33
N LYS A 88 7.19 16.86 -8.55
CA LYS A 88 6.11 17.35 -7.67
C LYS A 88 4.87 17.80 -8.43
N SER A 89 4.12 16.83 -8.93
CA SER A 89 2.96 17.04 -9.79
C SER A 89 2.15 15.75 -9.87
N SER A 90 0.84 15.90 -10.09
CA SER A 90 -0.04 14.75 -10.35
C SER A 90 0.38 13.96 -11.59
N ALA A 91 0.97 14.64 -12.59
CA ALA A 91 1.51 13.96 -13.77
C ALA A 91 2.71 13.07 -13.43
N GLY A 92 3.66 13.57 -12.62
CA GLY A 92 4.80 12.78 -12.17
C GLY A 92 4.37 11.55 -11.36
N LEU A 93 3.46 11.73 -10.40
CA LEU A 93 2.90 10.64 -9.60
C LEU A 93 2.10 9.62 -10.44
N ALA A 94 1.39 10.09 -11.46
CA ALA A 94 0.63 9.21 -12.34
C ALA A 94 1.50 8.39 -13.30
N THR A 95 2.63 8.95 -13.80
CA THR A 95 3.52 8.23 -14.72
C THR A 95 4.59 7.40 -14.01
N GLY A 96 5.01 7.79 -12.81
CA GLY A 96 6.08 7.14 -12.05
C GLY A 96 6.00 5.60 -12.00
N PRO A 97 4.87 5.00 -11.59
CA PRO A 97 4.76 3.54 -11.54
C PRO A 97 4.97 2.88 -12.90
N SER A 98 4.45 3.48 -13.97
CA SER A 98 4.60 2.95 -15.35
C SER A 98 6.04 3.03 -15.86
N GLU A 99 6.84 3.98 -15.38
CA GLU A 99 8.24 4.14 -15.78
C GLU A 99 9.14 3.06 -15.17
N ILE A 100 8.74 2.47 -14.04
CA ILE A 100 9.51 1.41 -13.35
C ILE A 100 8.87 0.02 -13.41
N ILE A 101 7.65 -0.13 -13.93
CA ILE A 101 6.87 -1.39 -13.95
C ILE A 101 7.58 -2.56 -14.65
N ASN A 102 8.54 -2.24 -15.54
CA ASN A 102 9.34 -3.23 -16.27
C ASN A 102 10.71 -3.49 -15.62
N THR A 103 10.95 -2.98 -14.40
CA THR A 103 12.17 -3.26 -13.66
C THR A 103 12.25 -4.76 -13.36
N PRO A 104 13.32 -5.46 -13.78
CA PRO A 104 13.44 -6.90 -13.57
C PRO A 104 13.31 -7.29 -12.09
N GLY A 105 12.43 -8.25 -11.81
CA GLY A 105 12.22 -8.77 -10.46
C GLY A 105 11.40 -7.88 -9.53
N LEU A 106 10.88 -6.73 -10.00
CA LEU A 106 10.01 -5.87 -9.21
C LEU A 106 8.71 -6.60 -8.85
N LYS A 107 8.44 -6.72 -7.54
CA LYS A 107 7.27 -7.42 -7.00
C LYS A 107 6.09 -6.51 -6.74
N ALA A 108 6.36 -5.31 -6.20
CA ALA A 108 5.32 -4.38 -5.79
C ALA A 108 5.81 -2.93 -5.84
N ILE A 109 4.86 -2.02 -6.00
CA ILE A 109 5.04 -0.58 -5.92
C ILE A 109 4.08 -0.03 -4.87
N ASN A 110 4.64 0.67 -3.88
CA ASN A 110 3.90 1.48 -2.94
C ASN A 110 3.57 2.85 -3.53
N MET A 111 2.34 3.31 -3.31
CA MET A 111 1.83 4.60 -3.74
C MET A 111 1.03 5.24 -2.61
N SER A 112 1.74 5.74 -1.60
CA SER A 112 1.15 6.49 -0.47
C SER A 112 0.83 7.93 -0.87
N TYR A 113 0.09 8.10 -1.95
CA TYR A 113 -0.27 9.41 -2.49
C TYR A 113 -1.65 9.38 -3.16
N GLY A 114 -2.19 10.57 -3.38
CA GLY A 114 -3.50 10.74 -3.97
C GLY A 114 -3.58 11.95 -4.89
N PHE A 115 -4.33 11.80 -5.99
CA PHE A 115 -4.75 12.92 -6.84
C PHE A 115 -6.23 12.80 -7.20
N GLY A 116 -6.93 13.94 -7.28
CA GLY A 116 -8.39 13.97 -7.44
C GLY A 116 -8.90 13.74 -8.87
N ALA A 117 -8.05 13.89 -9.89
CA ALA A 117 -8.47 13.79 -11.29
C ALA A 117 -8.07 12.44 -11.90
N SER A 118 -9.06 11.58 -12.15
CA SER A 118 -8.86 10.44 -13.04
C SER A 118 -9.02 10.88 -14.50
N THR A 119 -8.04 10.54 -15.33
CA THR A 119 -8.13 10.68 -16.79
C THR A 119 -8.03 9.30 -17.45
N PRO A 120 -8.60 9.10 -18.66
CA PRO A 120 -8.38 7.85 -19.41
C PRO A 120 -6.91 7.54 -19.65
N GLN A 121 -6.08 8.58 -19.82
CA GLN A 121 -4.64 8.43 -19.98
C GLN A 121 -3.98 7.85 -18.73
N TYR A 122 -4.25 8.40 -17.54
CA TYR A 122 -3.70 7.88 -16.29
C TYR A 122 -4.21 6.47 -16.02
N GLN A 123 -5.50 6.22 -16.20
CA GLN A 123 -6.07 4.87 -16.05
C GLN A 123 -5.32 3.84 -16.92
N ALA A 124 -5.00 4.17 -18.17
CA ALA A 124 -4.28 3.27 -19.06
C ALA A 124 -2.86 2.93 -18.57
N LEU A 125 -2.19 3.84 -17.85
CA LEU A 125 -0.87 3.60 -17.27
C LEU A 125 -0.93 2.51 -16.19
N TYR A 126 -1.93 2.57 -15.30
CA TYR A 126 -2.11 1.58 -14.24
C TYR A 126 -2.65 0.24 -14.76
N ALA A 127 -3.45 0.26 -15.83
CA ALA A 127 -3.93 -0.95 -16.49
C ALA A 127 -2.82 -1.71 -17.25
N ASN A 128 -1.79 -1.00 -17.73
CA ASN A 128 -0.67 -1.59 -18.46
C ASN A 128 0.38 -2.16 -17.49
N ASN A 129 0.07 -3.32 -16.91
CA ASN A 129 0.93 -4.02 -15.96
C ASN A 129 1.22 -5.46 -16.42
N PRO A 130 2.05 -5.65 -17.47
CA PRO A 130 2.28 -6.95 -18.08
C PRO A 130 3.03 -7.95 -17.18
N ASN A 131 3.73 -7.45 -16.16
CA ASN A 131 4.52 -8.27 -15.23
C ASN A 131 3.78 -8.58 -13.92
N HIS A 132 2.51 -8.18 -13.80
CA HIS A 132 1.69 -8.38 -12.61
C HIS A 132 2.34 -7.83 -11.32
N VAL A 133 3.03 -6.68 -11.41
CA VAL A 133 3.58 -5.99 -10.23
C VAL A 133 2.42 -5.56 -9.35
N ALA A 134 2.45 -5.88 -8.06
CA ALA A 134 1.38 -5.47 -7.16
C ALA A 134 1.42 -3.94 -6.97
N LEU A 135 0.30 -3.27 -7.26
CA LEU A 135 0.18 -1.82 -7.17
C LEU A 135 -0.64 -1.48 -5.92
N PHE A 136 0.01 -1.10 -4.82
CA PHE A 136 -0.67 -0.75 -3.57
C PHE A 136 -0.79 0.76 -3.44
N ALA A 137 -2.02 1.25 -3.21
CA ALA A 137 -2.27 2.66 -3.03
C ALA A 137 -3.07 2.93 -1.75
N ALA A 138 -2.64 3.94 -1.00
CA ALA A 138 -3.37 4.45 0.15
C ALA A 138 -4.79 4.90 -0.24
N SER A 139 -5.81 4.44 0.46
CA SER A 139 -7.21 4.74 0.09
C SER A 139 -7.65 6.16 0.46
N GLY A 140 -6.91 6.83 1.35
CA GLY A 140 -7.13 8.20 1.80
C GLY A 140 -7.36 8.30 3.31
N ASP A 141 -7.21 9.53 3.81
CA ASP A 141 -7.16 9.82 5.26
C ASP A 141 -8.29 10.75 5.74
N SER A 142 -9.32 10.93 4.91
CA SER A 142 -10.43 11.86 5.12
C SER A 142 -11.79 11.18 5.32
N GLY A 143 -11.78 9.90 5.73
CA GLY A 143 -12.97 9.09 5.91
C GLY A 143 -13.71 8.85 4.59
N HIS A 144 -15.04 8.73 4.64
CA HIS A 144 -15.85 8.62 3.43
C HIS A 144 -15.91 9.97 2.69
N SER A 145 -15.03 10.12 1.72
CA SER A 145 -14.92 11.31 0.86
C SER A 145 -14.90 10.92 -0.63
N THR A 146 -14.72 11.92 -1.51
CA THR A 146 -14.43 11.67 -2.92
C THR A 146 -13.26 10.70 -3.05
N THR A 147 -13.42 9.67 -3.90
CA THR A 147 -12.37 8.68 -4.18
C THR A 147 -11.11 9.36 -4.71
N SER A 148 -9.97 8.98 -4.13
CA SER A 148 -8.65 9.37 -4.60
C SER A 148 -8.09 8.38 -5.61
N TYR A 149 -7.24 8.85 -6.52
CA TYR A 149 -6.48 8.02 -7.45
C TYR A 149 -5.01 8.04 -7.08
N PRO A 150 -4.29 6.90 -7.19
CA PRO A 150 -4.66 5.73 -7.99
C PRO A 150 -5.50 4.65 -7.28
N ALA A 151 -5.76 4.77 -5.97
CA ALA A 151 -6.54 3.77 -5.22
C ALA A 151 -7.92 3.47 -5.82
N GLY A 152 -8.53 4.43 -6.52
CA GLY A 152 -9.80 4.25 -7.23
C GLY A 152 -9.76 3.40 -8.51
N TYR A 153 -8.59 3.13 -9.09
CA TYR A 153 -8.46 2.44 -10.38
C TYR A 153 -8.68 0.92 -10.26
N PRO A 154 -9.43 0.29 -11.19
CA PRO A 154 -9.38 -1.16 -11.35
C PRO A 154 -7.95 -1.63 -11.62
N GLY A 155 -7.53 -2.72 -10.98
CA GLY A 155 -6.16 -3.26 -11.10
C GLY A 155 -5.16 -2.70 -10.07
N VAL A 156 -5.49 -1.58 -9.41
CA VAL A 156 -4.77 -1.09 -8.23
C VAL A 156 -5.42 -1.67 -6.99
N ILE A 157 -4.60 -2.16 -6.06
CA ILE A 157 -5.03 -2.67 -4.76
C ILE A 157 -5.10 -1.47 -3.81
N ALA A 158 -6.31 -1.06 -3.49
CA ALA A 158 -6.55 0.00 -2.52
C ALA A 158 -6.37 -0.52 -1.10
N VAL A 159 -5.61 0.21 -0.29
CA VAL A 159 -5.31 -0.17 1.09
C VAL A 159 -5.92 0.85 2.04
N GLY A 160 -6.92 0.40 2.79
CA GLY A 160 -7.57 1.16 3.85
C GLY A 160 -6.89 1.03 5.19
N GLY A 161 -7.50 1.64 6.18
CA GLY A 161 -6.94 1.85 7.50
C GLY A 161 -7.76 1.25 8.64
N THR A 162 -7.06 0.63 9.58
CA THR A 162 -7.60 0.23 10.88
C THR A 162 -6.97 1.04 12.01
N THR A 163 -7.59 1.00 13.18
CA THR A 163 -7.02 1.47 14.44
C THR A 163 -6.98 0.31 15.43
N LEU A 164 -5.91 0.25 16.21
CA LEU A 164 -5.69 -0.76 17.24
C LEU A 164 -5.84 -0.10 18.62
N ASN A 165 -6.74 -0.63 19.44
CA ASN A 165 -6.92 -0.22 20.84
C ASN A 165 -6.94 -1.46 21.74
N ASN A 166 -5.96 -1.58 22.63
CA ASN A 166 -5.82 -2.70 23.58
C ASN A 166 -5.92 -4.09 22.91
N GLY A 167 -5.32 -4.24 21.72
CA GLY A 167 -5.33 -5.49 20.96
C GLY A 167 -6.62 -5.76 20.17
N VAL A 168 -7.61 -4.85 20.24
CA VAL A 168 -8.82 -4.91 19.43
C VAL A 168 -8.66 -3.98 18.23
N GLU A 169 -8.82 -4.54 17.03
CA GLU A 169 -8.72 -3.79 15.78
C GLU A 169 -10.13 -3.37 15.31
N ALA A 170 -10.27 -2.11 14.90
CA ALA A 170 -11.50 -1.53 14.40
C ALA A 170 -11.22 -0.66 13.16
N ALA A 171 -12.24 -0.36 12.38
CA ALA A 171 -12.10 0.51 11.22
C ALA A 171 -11.66 1.91 11.66
N TRP A 172 -10.62 2.47 11.02
CA TRP A 172 -10.18 3.83 11.31
C TRP A 172 -11.15 4.83 10.70
N SER A 173 -11.60 5.81 11.49
CA SER A 173 -12.54 6.82 11.01
C SER A 173 -11.98 7.71 9.89
N GLY A 174 -10.65 7.79 9.76
CA GLY A 174 -9.98 8.47 8.66
C GLY A 174 -9.86 7.62 7.40
N SER A 175 -10.10 6.30 7.44
CA SER A 175 -9.90 5.42 6.30
C SER A 175 -10.80 5.80 5.12
N GLY A 176 -10.18 6.07 3.98
CA GLY A 176 -10.87 6.31 2.71
C GLY A 176 -11.54 5.06 2.19
N GLY A 177 -12.74 5.21 1.64
CA GLY A 177 -13.44 4.08 1.04
C GLY A 177 -14.86 4.40 0.58
N GLY A 178 -15.43 3.48 -0.19
CA GLY A 178 -16.72 3.65 -0.85
C GLY A 178 -16.76 3.02 -2.23
N LEU A 179 -17.65 3.54 -3.08
CA LEU A 179 -17.82 3.10 -4.46
C LEU A 179 -17.28 4.14 -5.43
N THR A 180 -16.50 3.71 -6.42
CA THR A 180 -16.00 4.58 -7.47
C THR A 180 -16.97 4.70 -8.64
N SER A 181 -16.64 5.47 -9.67
CA SER A 181 -17.39 5.52 -10.93
C SER A 181 -17.05 4.38 -11.88
N PHE A 182 -16.02 3.58 -11.61
CA PHE A 182 -15.62 2.46 -12.45
C PHE A 182 -16.57 1.27 -12.28
N ALA A 183 -16.76 0.52 -13.37
CA ALA A 183 -17.49 -0.73 -13.32
C ALA A 183 -16.85 -1.71 -12.33
N GLU A 184 -17.68 -2.49 -11.65
CA GLU A 184 -17.24 -3.54 -10.74
C GLU A 184 -16.36 -4.56 -11.48
N PRO A 185 -15.10 -4.75 -11.05
CA PRO A 185 -14.18 -5.71 -11.65
C PRO A 185 -14.68 -7.16 -11.51
N ALA A 186 -14.21 -8.05 -12.39
CA ALA A 186 -14.60 -9.46 -12.39
C ALA A 186 -14.31 -10.16 -11.06
N ASP A 187 -13.19 -9.82 -10.42
CA ASP A 187 -12.74 -10.41 -9.16
C ASP A 187 -13.72 -10.05 -8.01
N GLN A 188 -14.13 -8.77 -7.95
CA GLN A 188 -15.13 -8.28 -6.99
C GLN A 188 -16.51 -8.89 -7.23
N LYS A 189 -16.95 -9.00 -8.50
CA LYS A 189 -18.21 -9.69 -8.86
C LYS A 189 -18.21 -11.15 -8.44
N THR A 190 -17.09 -11.84 -8.69
CA THR A 190 -16.93 -13.28 -8.39
C THR A 190 -16.87 -13.52 -6.88
N TYR A 191 -16.26 -12.60 -6.13
CA TYR A 191 -16.30 -12.60 -4.67
C TYR A 191 -17.72 -12.36 -4.14
N GLY A 192 -18.43 -11.37 -4.72
CA GLY A 192 -19.80 -11.02 -4.37
C GLY A 192 -19.87 -9.90 -3.33
N ILE A 193 -19.24 -8.75 -3.62
CA ILE A 193 -19.23 -7.60 -2.69
C ILE A 193 -20.65 -7.06 -2.46
N PRO A 194 -21.07 -6.88 -1.19
CA PRO A 194 -22.42 -6.41 -0.87
C PRO A 194 -22.62 -4.95 -1.30
N GLN A 195 -23.79 -4.64 -1.87
CA GLN A 195 -24.18 -3.30 -2.33
C GLN A 195 -23.22 -2.66 -3.37
N ALA A 196 -22.43 -3.46 -4.10
CA ALA A 196 -21.52 -2.95 -5.13
C ALA A 196 -22.27 -2.20 -6.24
N ASN A 197 -23.51 -2.62 -6.54
CA ASN A 197 -24.36 -2.01 -7.57
C ASN A 197 -23.65 -1.84 -8.92
N GLY A 198 -22.79 -2.81 -9.28
CA GLY A 198 -22.01 -2.80 -10.52
C GLY A 198 -20.86 -1.79 -10.54
N LYS A 199 -20.45 -1.24 -9.40
CA LYS A 199 -19.31 -0.32 -9.26
C LYS A 199 -18.15 -0.92 -8.47
N ARG A 200 -16.92 -0.46 -8.74
CA ARG A 200 -15.73 -0.87 -7.99
C ARG A 200 -15.82 -0.40 -6.53
N GLY A 201 -15.70 -1.34 -5.59
CA GLY A 201 -15.54 -1.08 -4.16
C GLY A 201 -14.11 -0.75 -3.78
N VAL A 202 -13.96 0.13 -2.78
CA VAL A 202 -12.69 0.57 -2.17
C VAL A 202 -12.87 0.59 -0.64
N PRO A 203 -11.87 0.16 0.15
CA PRO A 203 -10.59 -0.41 -0.28
C PRO A 203 -10.72 -1.90 -0.63
N ASP A 204 -9.63 -2.52 -1.10
CA ASP A 204 -9.58 -3.98 -1.31
C ASP A 204 -9.18 -4.71 -0.02
N VAL A 205 -8.24 -4.13 0.74
CA VAL A 205 -7.69 -4.63 2.02
C VAL A 205 -7.44 -3.48 2.98
N ALA A 206 -7.06 -3.78 4.22
CA ALA A 206 -6.58 -2.78 5.16
C ALA A 206 -5.31 -3.21 5.90
N ALA A 207 -4.68 -2.25 6.56
CA ALA A 207 -3.70 -2.46 7.63
C ALA A 207 -3.79 -1.31 8.64
N VAL A 208 -2.98 -1.35 9.70
CA VAL A 208 -2.97 -0.30 10.70
C VAL A 208 -2.68 1.07 10.07
N ALA A 209 -3.46 2.06 10.45
CA ALA A 209 -3.39 3.43 9.94
C ALA A 209 -3.70 4.48 11.02
N GLY A 210 -4.70 4.23 11.87
CA GLY A 210 -5.13 5.15 12.93
C GLY A 210 -4.34 5.05 14.22
N THR A 211 -3.43 4.08 14.33
CA THR A 211 -2.50 3.93 15.46
C THR A 211 -1.11 4.34 15.02
N HIS A 212 -0.43 5.16 15.82
CA HIS A 212 0.88 5.68 15.47
C HIS A 212 1.91 4.56 15.29
N ILE A 213 2.61 4.58 14.17
CA ILE A 213 3.85 3.83 13.99
C ILE A 213 5.04 4.77 14.12
N ALA A 214 6.16 4.27 14.64
CA ALA A 214 7.37 5.07 14.80
C ALA A 214 8.18 5.08 13.49
N THR A 215 8.57 6.27 13.05
CA THR A 215 9.53 6.52 11.98
C THR A 215 10.70 7.34 12.52
N TYR A 216 11.87 7.30 11.88
CA TYR A 216 13.01 8.14 12.24
C TYR A 216 13.31 9.11 11.12
N GLN A 217 13.07 10.39 11.33
CA GLN A 217 13.25 11.41 10.30
C GLN A 217 13.94 12.63 10.87
N GLN A 218 14.93 13.16 10.14
CA GLN A 218 15.68 14.37 10.48
C GLN A 218 16.22 14.33 11.91
N GLY A 219 16.76 13.19 12.34
CA GLY A 219 17.41 13.04 13.63
C GLY A 219 16.48 12.78 14.83
N ARG A 220 15.20 12.43 14.62
CA ARG A 220 14.27 12.14 15.72
C ARG A 220 13.22 11.09 15.35
N TRP A 221 12.74 10.39 16.38
CA TRP A 221 11.59 9.50 16.27
C TRP A 221 10.30 10.31 16.21
N ILE A 222 9.46 10.00 15.22
CA ILE A 222 8.16 10.63 15.00
C ILE A 222 7.10 9.54 14.88
N GLY A 223 5.94 9.76 15.51
CA GLY A 223 4.78 8.90 15.31
C GLY A 223 4.01 9.34 14.07
N MET A 224 3.67 8.40 13.18
CA MET A 224 2.89 8.66 11.96
C MET A 224 1.65 7.77 11.90
N VAL A 225 0.60 8.31 11.27
CA VAL A 225 -0.71 7.68 11.04
C VAL A 225 -1.12 7.96 9.60
N GLY A 226 -2.12 7.24 9.10
CA GLY A 226 -2.63 7.38 7.74
C GLY A 226 -2.70 6.05 7.00
N THR A 227 -3.50 5.98 5.95
CA THR A 227 -3.47 4.88 4.97
C THR A 227 -2.13 4.82 4.22
N SER A 228 -1.39 5.93 4.25
CA SER A 228 0.05 6.03 4.03
C SER A 228 0.92 5.09 4.87
N VAL A 229 0.48 4.70 6.07
CA VAL A 229 1.13 3.62 6.85
C VAL A 229 0.70 2.25 6.32
N ALA A 230 -0.57 2.11 5.97
CA ALA A 230 -1.16 0.83 5.61
C ALA A 230 -0.65 0.29 4.26
N SER A 231 -0.52 1.17 3.25
CA SER A 231 -0.04 0.84 1.91
C SER A 231 1.37 0.21 1.90
N PRO A 232 2.39 0.78 2.56
CA PRO A 232 3.74 0.20 2.61
C PRO A 232 3.79 -1.10 3.42
N ILE A 233 2.88 -1.32 4.38
CA ILE A 233 2.75 -2.63 5.05
C ILE A 233 2.43 -3.73 4.04
N TRP A 234 1.43 -3.50 3.17
CA TRP A 234 1.08 -4.45 2.11
C TRP A 234 2.16 -4.60 1.05
N THR A 235 2.87 -3.52 0.73
CA THR A 235 4.05 -3.57 -0.16
C THR A 235 5.16 -4.45 0.43
N GLY A 236 5.44 -4.35 1.73
CA GLY A 236 6.36 -5.25 2.43
C GLY A 236 5.87 -6.70 2.43
N ILE A 237 4.58 -6.94 2.64
CA ILE A 237 3.97 -8.28 2.57
C ILE A 237 4.13 -8.91 1.19
N ALA A 238 4.10 -8.12 0.11
CA ALA A 238 4.35 -8.62 -1.24
C ALA A 238 5.77 -9.20 -1.41
N ALA A 239 6.75 -8.72 -0.65
CA ALA A 239 8.08 -9.31 -0.60
C ALA A 239 8.14 -10.61 0.22
N LEU A 240 7.11 -10.92 1.01
CA LEU A 240 7.04 -12.10 1.86
C LEU A 240 6.34 -13.29 1.21
N VAL A 241 5.72 -13.11 0.04
CA VAL A 241 5.00 -14.13 -0.71
C VAL A 241 5.73 -14.57 -1.99
N ASN A 242 5.50 -15.81 -2.42
CA ASN A 242 6.13 -16.42 -3.59
C ASN A 242 5.39 -16.12 -4.91
N LYS A 243 4.14 -15.65 -4.84
CA LYS A 243 3.28 -15.32 -5.99
C LYS A 243 3.01 -13.81 -6.04
N PRO A 244 2.86 -13.21 -7.23
CA PRO A 244 2.44 -11.81 -7.34
C PRO A 244 1.05 -11.60 -6.72
N ILE A 245 0.88 -10.53 -5.94
CA ILE A 245 -0.41 -10.18 -5.36
C ILE A 245 -1.20 -9.41 -6.41
N THR A 246 -2.09 -10.10 -7.12
CA THR A 246 -3.08 -9.51 -8.03
C THR A 246 -4.42 -9.36 -7.33
N PRO A 247 -5.33 -8.48 -7.80
CA PRO A 247 -6.71 -8.43 -7.28
C PRO A 247 -7.41 -9.80 -7.33
N ASP A 248 -7.32 -10.54 -8.44
CA ASP A 248 -7.86 -11.90 -8.56
C ASP A 248 -7.30 -12.86 -7.49
N LEU A 249 -5.99 -12.86 -7.25
CA LEU A 249 -5.39 -13.67 -6.17
C LEU A 249 -5.95 -13.27 -4.80
N LEU A 250 -6.06 -11.97 -4.55
CA LEU A 250 -6.52 -11.45 -3.27
C LEU A 250 -7.95 -11.90 -2.95
N TYR A 251 -8.88 -11.69 -3.89
CA TYR A 251 -10.28 -12.06 -3.73
C TYR A 251 -10.50 -13.59 -3.75
N SER A 252 -9.74 -14.34 -4.55
CA SER A 252 -9.81 -15.80 -4.55
C SER A 252 -9.30 -16.40 -3.24
N VAL A 253 -8.19 -15.88 -2.68
CA VAL A 253 -7.69 -16.27 -1.36
C VAL A 253 -8.71 -15.94 -0.28
N ALA A 254 -9.32 -14.75 -0.29
CA ALA A 254 -10.33 -14.40 0.71
C ALA A 254 -11.55 -15.32 0.66
N LYS A 255 -11.93 -15.78 -0.53
CA LYS A 255 -13.06 -16.70 -0.71
C LYS A 255 -12.72 -18.13 -0.28
N GLN A 256 -11.49 -18.60 -0.57
CA GLN A 256 -11.08 -19.97 -0.30
C GLN A 256 -10.55 -20.16 1.15
N TYR A 257 -9.89 -19.14 1.68
CA TYR A 257 -9.22 -19.11 2.99
C TYR A 257 -9.63 -17.83 3.72
N PRO A 258 -10.85 -17.73 4.26
CA PRO A 258 -11.31 -16.51 4.93
C PRO A 258 -10.41 -16.09 6.10
N ASP A 259 -9.81 -17.06 6.81
CA ASP A 259 -8.82 -16.81 7.87
C ASP A 259 -7.47 -16.26 7.39
N ALA A 260 -7.26 -16.13 6.07
CA ALA A 260 -6.13 -15.37 5.52
C ALA A 260 -6.18 -13.91 5.97
N PHE A 261 -7.38 -13.39 6.22
CA PHE A 261 -7.63 -12.03 6.68
C PHE A 261 -8.26 -12.01 8.07
N GLN A 262 -7.94 -10.99 8.84
CA GLN A 262 -8.67 -10.62 10.04
C GLN A 262 -9.79 -9.65 9.62
N ASP A 263 -11.02 -10.16 9.69
CA ASP A 263 -12.23 -9.39 9.41
C ASP A 263 -12.44 -8.30 10.47
N ILE A 264 -12.71 -7.07 10.02
CA ILE A 264 -12.88 -5.89 10.86
C ILE A 264 -14.36 -5.51 10.86
N THR A 265 -15.04 -5.79 11.96
CA THR A 265 -16.51 -5.77 11.98
C THR A 265 -17.10 -4.60 12.78
N SER A 266 -16.26 -3.65 13.19
CA SER A 266 -16.65 -2.51 14.01
C SER A 266 -15.94 -1.22 13.61
N GLY A 267 -16.60 -0.09 13.86
CA GLY A 267 -16.11 1.22 13.46
C GLY A 267 -16.85 1.78 12.24
N SER A 268 -16.54 3.03 11.92
CA SER A 268 -17.19 3.79 10.86
C SER A 268 -16.26 4.90 10.37
N ASN A 269 -16.31 5.21 9.07
CA ASN A 269 -15.58 6.32 8.46
C ASN A 269 -16.50 7.48 8.01
N GLY A 270 -17.77 7.49 8.43
CA GLY A 270 -18.74 8.53 8.04
C GLY A 270 -20.19 8.15 8.34
N SER A 271 -21.15 8.92 7.78
CA SER A 271 -22.58 8.78 8.11
C SER A 271 -23.45 8.20 6.98
N CYS A 272 -22.83 7.53 5.99
CA CYS A 272 -23.50 7.06 4.77
C CYS A 272 -24.11 5.64 4.87
N GLY A 273 -24.48 5.20 6.08
CA GLY A 273 -25.11 3.90 6.32
C GLY A 273 -24.16 2.74 6.02
N PHE A 274 -24.63 1.76 5.23
CA PHE A 274 -23.88 0.53 4.93
C PHE A 274 -22.47 0.79 4.40
N VAL A 275 -22.31 1.79 3.52
CA VAL A 275 -21.02 2.12 2.90
C VAL A 275 -20.03 2.73 3.91
N CYS A 276 -20.51 3.30 5.01
CA CYS A 276 -19.66 3.95 6.02
C CYS A 276 -19.53 3.15 7.31
N THR A 277 -20.00 1.91 7.36
CA THR A 277 -20.02 1.11 8.59
C THR A 277 -19.29 -0.20 8.33
N ALA A 278 -18.35 -0.56 9.20
CA ALA A 278 -17.69 -1.86 9.15
C ALA A 278 -18.71 -2.97 9.44
N GLN A 279 -18.59 -4.10 8.75
CA GLN A 279 -19.57 -5.21 8.80
C GLN A 279 -18.83 -6.55 8.67
N PRO A 280 -19.45 -7.68 9.06
CA PRO A 280 -18.88 -8.99 8.75
C PRO A 280 -18.66 -9.20 7.25
N GLY A 281 -17.47 -9.69 6.89
CA GLY A 281 -17.04 -9.87 5.51
C GLY A 281 -16.53 -8.57 4.89
N TYR A 282 -16.67 -8.43 3.56
CA TYR A 282 -16.21 -7.22 2.89
C TYR A 282 -17.03 -5.99 3.32
N ASP A 283 -16.33 -4.92 3.72
CA ASP A 283 -16.89 -3.59 3.91
C ASP A 283 -16.10 -2.50 3.17
N TYR A 284 -16.72 -1.33 2.99
CA TYR A 284 -16.14 -0.22 2.23
C TYR A 284 -15.20 0.69 3.05
N ILE A 285 -14.66 0.19 4.16
CA ILE A 285 -13.68 0.92 5.00
C ILE A 285 -12.39 0.13 5.12
N THR A 286 -12.50 -1.19 5.25
CA THR A 286 -11.38 -2.10 5.47
C THR A 286 -11.27 -3.21 4.43
N GLY A 287 -12.21 -3.28 3.48
CA GLY A 287 -12.19 -4.24 2.38
C GLY A 287 -12.32 -5.65 2.91
N LEU A 288 -11.39 -6.52 2.52
CA LEU A 288 -11.29 -7.88 3.02
C LEU A 288 -10.74 -7.99 4.45
N GLY A 289 -10.31 -6.87 5.05
CA GLY A 289 -9.71 -6.81 6.38
C GLY A 289 -8.17 -6.76 6.35
N THR A 290 -7.55 -7.06 7.50
CA THR A 290 -6.09 -6.98 7.69
C THR A 290 -5.41 -8.34 7.50
N PRO A 291 -4.12 -8.41 7.13
CA PRO A 291 -3.46 -9.68 6.85
C PRO A 291 -3.26 -10.50 8.14
N LYS A 292 -3.81 -11.72 8.19
CA LYS A 292 -3.69 -12.65 9.32
C LYS A 292 -2.84 -13.87 8.98
N ASN A 293 -3.36 -14.77 8.15
CA ASN A 293 -2.64 -15.93 7.63
C ASN A 293 -2.25 -15.78 6.15
N PHE A 294 -2.56 -14.64 5.52
CA PHE A 294 -2.37 -14.38 4.09
C PHE A 294 -1.02 -14.86 3.53
N VAL A 295 0.10 -14.48 4.15
CA VAL A 295 1.44 -14.87 3.69
C VAL A 295 1.61 -16.39 3.66
N LYS A 296 1.14 -17.08 4.71
CA LYS A 296 1.22 -18.53 4.82
C LYS A 296 0.36 -19.19 3.75
N ASP A 297 -0.88 -18.72 3.59
CA ASP A 297 -1.85 -19.34 2.69
C ASP A 297 -1.45 -19.14 1.22
N VAL A 298 -1.00 -17.94 0.83
CA VAL A 298 -0.47 -17.67 -0.52
C VAL A 298 0.75 -18.54 -0.82
N ASN A 299 1.68 -18.66 0.14
CA ASN A 299 2.88 -19.47 -0.06
C ASN A 299 2.60 -20.98 -0.17
N ALA A 300 1.45 -21.43 0.35
CA ALA A 300 1.00 -22.82 0.28
C ALA A 300 0.19 -23.14 -0.99
N LEU A 301 -0.19 -22.13 -1.77
CA LEU A 301 -0.89 -22.35 -3.04
C LEU A 301 0.01 -23.08 -4.07
N PRO A 302 -0.56 -24.00 -4.87
CA PRO A 302 0.17 -24.71 -5.92
C PRO A 302 0.70 -23.74 -6.99
#